data_AF-A0A931TDG4-F1
#
_entry.id   AF-A0A931TDG4-F1
#
_cell.length_a   1.000
_cell.length_b   1.000
_cell.length_c   1.000
_cell.angle_alpha   90.00
_cell.angle_beta   90.00
_cell.angle_gamma   90.00
#
_symmetry.space_group_name_H-M   'P 1'
#
loop_
_entity.id
_entity.type
_entity.pdbx_description
1 polymer ?
#
loop_
_entity_poly.entity_id
_entity_poly.type
_entity_poly.pdbx_seq_one_letter_code
_entity_poly.pdbx_strand_id
1 'polypeptide(L)'
;MATVRARYRFTVDHFHRMAAAGVFTEDDRVELLEGEITVMSPIGDRHVACVDFLNDRFGEALRVRALVRVQSPVRLGPHSAPQPDIALLRRSADYYRAVPATPRDVFLVIEVADADVDYPDMAGPETDPLPRLPGRRSRGPSAVQSPIDTMLGGSGFAGPA
;
A
#
# COMPACT_ATOMS: atom_id res chain seq x y z
N MET A 1 -13.99 -22.04 32.37
CA MET A 1 -14.47 -22.24 30.98
C MET A 1 -13.82 -21.18 30.11
N ALA A 2 -13.15 -21.56 29.02
CA ALA A 2 -12.66 -20.60 28.03
C ALA A 2 -13.82 -20.21 27.11
N THR A 3 -14.07 -18.90 26.98
CA THR A 3 -15.12 -18.38 26.09
C THR A 3 -14.59 -18.37 24.66
N VAL A 4 -15.13 -19.20 23.78
CA VAL A 4 -14.83 -19.16 22.34
C VAL A 4 -15.62 -18.01 21.71
N ARG A 5 -14.92 -17.04 21.12
CA ARG A 5 -15.54 -15.95 20.34
C ARG A 5 -15.35 -16.22 18.84
N ALA A 6 -16.45 -16.25 18.10
CA ALA A 6 -16.41 -16.32 16.65
C ALA A 6 -16.03 -14.94 16.07
N ARG A 7 -15.19 -14.93 15.01
CA ARG A 7 -14.86 -13.71 14.26
C ARG A 7 -15.85 -13.55 13.11
N TYR A 8 -16.41 -12.35 12.97
CA TYR A 8 -17.17 -11.99 11.78
C TYR A 8 -16.20 -11.59 10.66
N ARG A 9 -16.45 -12.06 9.43
CA ARG A 9 -15.66 -11.71 8.25
C ARG A 9 -16.45 -10.79 7.33
N PHE A 10 -15.92 -9.60 7.09
CA PHE A 10 -16.50 -8.67 6.15
C PHE A 10 -16.38 -9.18 4.72
N THR A 11 -17.30 -8.75 3.86
CA THR A 11 -17.22 -8.96 2.42
C THR A 11 -16.84 -7.64 1.77
N VAL A 12 -16.36 -7.68 0.53
CA VAL A 12 -16.13 -6.47 -0.28
C VAL A 12 -17.40 -5.63 -0.38
N ASP A 13 -18.57 -6.26 -0.51
CA ASP A 13 -19.84 -5.54 -0.55
C ASP A 13 -20.18 -4.88 0.79
N HIS A 14 -19.83 -5.50 1.93
CA HIS A 14 -19.93 -4.86 3.25
C HIS A 14 -19.02 -3.63 3.32
N PHE A 15 -17.76 -3.79 2.94
CA PHE A 15 -16.75 -2.74 2.96
C PHE A 15 -17.17 -1.52 2.11
N HIS A 16 -17.66 -1.75 0.89
CA HIS A 16 -18.14 -0.69 0.00
C HIS A 16 -19.37 0.03 0.58
N ARG A 17 -20.31 -0.70 1.19
CA ARG A 17 -21.47 -0.07 1.84
C ARG A 17 -21.08 0.78 3.05
N MET A 18 -20.10 0.33 3.83
CA MET A 18 -19.57 1.11 4.95
C MET A 18 -18.90 2.39 4.47
N ALA A 19 -18.05 2.30 3.44
CA ALA A 19 -17.44 3.48 2.82
C ALA A 19 -18.50 4.46 2.28
N ALA A 20 -19.50 3.97 1.55
CA ALA A 20 -20.59 4.79 1.02
C ALA A 20 -21.47 5.42 2.12
N ALA A 21 -21.54 4.81 3.30
CA ALA A 21 -22.22 5.36 4.46
C ALA A 21 -21.37 6.35 5.28
N GLY A 22 -20.13 6.63 4.84
CA GLY A 22 -19.22 7.55 5.51
C GLY A 22 -18.57 6.98 6.77
N VAL A 23 -18.49 5.66 6.92
CA VAL A 23 -17.79 5.02 8.04
C VAL A 23 -16.28 5.27 7.97
N PHE A 24 -15.74 5.37 6.75
CA PHE A 24 -14.34 5.70 6.50
C PHE A 24 -14.28 7.02 5.73
N THR A 25 -13.28 7.82 6.09
CA THR A 25 -12.83 9.01 5.37
C THR A 25 -11.69 8.64 4.42
N GLU A 26 -11.33 9.57 3.53
CA GLU A 26 -10.20 9.40 2.62
C GLU A 26 -8.86 9.28 3.39
N ASP A 27 -8.79 9.86 4.58
CA ASP A 27 -7.59 9.87 5.44
C ASP A 27 -7.39 8.57 6.23
N ASP A 28 -8.44 7.76 6.41
CA ASP A 28 -8.35 6.52 7.20
C ASP A 28 -7.46 5.46 6.54
N ARG A 29 -7.27 5.56 5.21
CA ARG A 29 -6.41 4.67 4.40
C ARG A 29 -6.55 3.20 4.79
N VAL A 30 -7.76 2.66 4.59
CA VAL A 30 -8.08 1.27 4.94
C VAL A 30 -8.22 0.37 3.72
N GLU A 31 -7.93 -0.91 3.90
CA GLU A 31 -8.18 -1.97 2.93
C GLU A 31 -8.86 -3.18 3.58
N LEU A 32 -9.36 -4.10 2.74
CA LEU A 32 -10.00 -5.34 3.20
C LEU A 32 -9.10 -6.54 2.87
N LEU A 33 -8.59 -7.21 3.89
CA LEU A 33 -7.76 -8.41 3.78
C LEU A 33 -8.42 -9.59 4.50
N GLU A 34 -8.75 -10.66 3.78
CA GLU A 34 -9.29 -11.91 4.35
C GLU A 34 -10.51 -11.73 5.29
N GLY A 35 -11.32 -10.71 5.03
CA GLY A 35 -12.52 -10.35 5.78
C GLY A 35 -12.26 -9.42 6.97
N GLU A 36 -11.05 -8.88 7.09
CA GLU A 36 -10.61 -7.96 8.13
C GLU A 36 -10.31 -6.59 7.50
N ILE A 37 -10.77 -5.52 8.13
CA ILE A 37 -10.46 -4.15 7.70
C ILE A 37 -9.13 -3.76 8.37
N THR A 38 -8.13 -3.46 7.56
CA THR A 38 -6.78 -3.12 8.02
C THR A 38 -6.45 -1.69 7.62
N VAL A 39 -5.71 -0.98 8.48
CA VAL A 39 -5.18 0.34 8.17
C VAL A 39 -3.85 0.15 7.44
N MET A 40 -3.68 0.84 6.31
CA MET A 40 -2.44 0.82 5.55
C MET A 40 -1.34 1.55 6.31
N SER A 41 -0.10 1.10 6.12
CA SER A 41 1.07 1.77 6.69
C SER A 41 1.21 3.22 6.17
N PRO A 42 1.74 4.14 6.99
CA PRO A 42 2.14 5.46 6.52
C PRO A 42 3.08 5.34 5.32
N ILE A 43 2.91 6.24 4.35
CA ILE A 43 3.79 6.32 3.18
C ILE A 43 4.83 7.42 3.45
N GLY A 44 6.11 7.06 3.36
CA GLY A 44 7.22 8.02 3.42
C GLY A 44 7.71 8.44 2.03
N ASP A 45 8.51 9.50 1.95
CA ASP A 45 9.01 10.05 0.67
C ASP A 45 9.78 9.04 -0.19
N ARG A 46 10.52 8.12 0.46
CA ARG A 46 11.26 7.04 -0.24
C ARG A 46 10.32 6.06 -0.93
N HIS A 47 9.25 5.70 -0.26
CA HIS A 47 8.20 4.84 -0.79
C HIS A 47 7.55 5.50 -2.01
N VAL A 48 7.15 6.78 -1.90
CA VAL A 48 6.58 7.54 -3.02
C VAL A 48 7.53 7.55 -4.21
N ALA A 49 8.80 7.91 -4.01
CA ALA A 49 9.78 7.95 -5.08
C ALA A 49 9.98 6.59 -5.78
N CYS A 50 9.92 5.48 -5.02
CA CYS A 50 10.00 4.14 -5.57
C CYS A 50 8.77 3.80 -6.42
N VAL A 51 7.56 4.10 -5.91
CA VAL A 51 6.30 3.87 -6.64
C VAL A 51 6.27 4.70 -7.93
N ASP A 52 6.66 5.97 -7.88
CA ASP A 52 6.76 6.84 -9.07
C ASP A 52 7.74 6.29 -10.09
N PHE A 53 8.93 5.88 -9.65
CA PHE A 53 9.93 5.26 -10.53
C PHE A 53 9.39 4.02 -11.23
N LEU A 54 8.74 3.11 -10.49
CA LEU A 54 8.19 1.88 -11.03
C LEU A 54 7.03 2.15 -11.98
N ASN A 55 6.13 3.08 -11.63
CA ASN A 55 5.01 3.49 -12.48
C ASN A 55 5.51 4.02 -13.83
N ASP A 56 6.53 4.89 -13.83
CA ASP A 56 7.16 5.40 -15.04
C ASP A 56 7.77 4.28 -15.90
N ARG A 57 8.58 3.39 -15.30
CA ARG A 57 9.26 2.32 -16.03
C ARG A 57 8.27 1.30 -16.62
N PHE A 58 7.26 0.90 -15.87
CA PHE A 58 6.24 -0.01 -16.38
C PHE A 58 5.32 0.66 -17.41
N GLY A 59 4.97 1.94 -17.19
CA GLY A 59 4.17 2.72 -18.12
C GLY A 59 4.81 2.79 -19.51
N GLU A 60 6.12 3.02 -19.55
CA GLU A 60 6.91 3.01 -20.78
C GLU A 60 7.01 1.61 -21.40
N ALA A 61 7.49 0.62 -20.63
CA ALA A 61 7.79 -0.72 -21.13
C ALA A 61 6.54 -1.53 -21.54
N LEU A 62 5.40 -1.29 -20.88
CA LEU A 62 4.21 -2.14 -21.00
C LEU A 62 2.99 -1.41 -21.57
N ARG A 63 3.12 -0.17 -22.06
CA ARG A 63 2.01 0.70 -22.49
C ARG A 63 0.91 0.01 -23.28
N VAL A 64 1.26 -0.85 -24.24
CA VAL A 64 0.32 -1.55 -25.12
C VAL A 64 -0.06 -2.96 -24.63
N ARG A 65 0.65 -3.49 -23.63
CA ARG A 65 0.53 -4.88 -23.15
C ARG A 65 -0.24 -4.98 -21.84
N ALA A 66 -0.11 -3.99 -20.96
CA ALA A 66 -0.73 -3.96 -19.65
C ALA A 66 -1.30 -2.57 -19.32
N LEU A 67 -2.21 -2.54 -18.36
CA LEU A 67 -2.64 -1.34 -17.65
C LEU A 67 -1.85 -1.31 -16.33
N VAL A 68 -1.08 -0.24 -16.12
CA VAL A 68 -0.45 0.03 -14.81
C VAL A 68 -1.49 0.74 -13.96
N ARG A 69 -1.72 0.23 -12.75
CA ARG A 69 -2.64 0.79 -11.77
C ARG A 69 -1.86 1.04 -10.49
N VAL A 70 -1.92 2.26 -9.98
CA VAL A 70 -1.19 2.70 -8.78
C VAL A 70 -2.17 2.88 -7.65
N GLN A 71 -1.83 2.34 -6.47
CA GLN A 71 -2.56 2.55 -5.20
C GLN A 71 -4.08 2.49 -5.35
N SER A 72 -4.58 1.45 -6.01
CA SER A 72 -6.02 1.29 -6.27
C SER A 72 -6.45 -0.14 -5.98
N PRO A 73 -7.68 -0.37 -5.49
CA PRO A 73 -8.13 -1.70 -5.08
C PRO A 73 -8.05 -2.75 -6.18
N VAL A 74 -7.61 -3.95 -5.79
CA VAL A 74 -7.63 -5.17 -6.60
C VAL A 74 -8.47 -6.21 -5.87
N ARG A 75 -9.64 -6.55 -6.41
CA ARG A 75 -10.52 -7.54 -5.80
C ARG A 75 -9.96 -8.94 -6.02
N LEU A 76 -9.52 -9.59 -4.94
CA LEU A 76 -9.03 -10.97 -4.97
C LEU A 76 -10.13 -12.00 -4.71
N GLY A 77 -11.26 -11.58 -4.14
CA GLY A 77 -12.40 -12.45 -3.90
C GLY A 77 -13.56 -11.73 -3.20
N PRO A 78 -14.47 -12.47 -2.56
CA PRO A 78 -15.56 -11.89 -1.79
C PRO A 78 -15.10 -11.24 -0.49
N HIS A 79 -13.93 -11.61 0.04
CA HIS A 79 -13.43 -11.17 1.35
C HIS A 79 -12.11 -10.40 1.30
N SER A 80 -11.57 -10.13 0.10
CA SER A 80 -10.25 -9.53 -0.03
C SER A 80 -10.23 -8.57 -1.22
N ALA A 81 -9.86 -7.34 -0.94
CA ALA A 81 -9.67 -6.24 -1.88
C ALA A 81 -8.50 -5.36 -1.40
N PRO A 82 -7.25 -5.88 -1.46
CA PRO A 82 -6.06 -5.10 -1.16
C PRO A 82 -5.92 -3.88 -2.07
N GLN A 83 -5.21 -2.86 -1.58
CA GLN A 83 -4.84 -1.68 -2.35
C GLN A 83 -3.33 -1.64 -2.54
N PRO A 84 -2.79 -2.41 -3.50
CA PRO A 84 -1.36 -2.48 -3.70
C PRO A 84 -0.77 -1.19 -4.25
N ASP A 85 0.51 -0.96 -3.98
CA ASP A 85 1.23 0.18 -4.56
C ASP A 85 1.19 0.18 -6.08
N ILE A 86 1.46 -0.98 -6.71
CA ILE A 86 1.34 -1.15 -8.15
C ILE A 86 0.69 -2.50 -8.48
N ALA A 87 -0.29 -2.46 -9.39
CA ALA A 87 -0.84 -3.63 -10.06
C ALA A 87 -0.68 -3.51 -11.58
N LEU A 88 -0.17 -4.56 -12.20
CA LEU A 88 -0.15 -4.72 -13.65
C LEU A 88 -1.33 -5.57 -14.07
N LEU A 89 -2.27 -4.98 -14.79
CA LEU A 89 -3.51 -5.62 -15.22
C LEU A 89 -3.51 -5.88 -16.73
N ARG A 90 -4.26 -6.88 -17.17
CA ARG A 90 -4.72 -7.01 -18.55
C ARG A 90 -5.39 -5.69 -18.95
N ARG A 91 -5.15 -5.23 -20.18
CA ARG A 91 -5.83 -4.02 -20.68
C ARG A 91 -7.31 -4.31 -20.91
N SER A 92 -8.16 -3.43 -20.40
CA SER A 92 -9.57 -3.33 -20.77
C SER A 92 -9.82 -2.03 -21.52
N ALA A 93 -10.67 -2.06 -22.55
CA ALA A 93 -11.02 -0.87 -23.33
C ALA A 93 -11.77 0.19 -22.50
N ASP A 94 -12.51 -0.26 -21.48
CA ASP A 94 -13.29 0.59 -20.58
C ASP A 94 -12.57 0.86 -19.25
N TYR A 95 -11.32 0.44 -19.11
CA TYR A 95 -10.53 0.57 -17.88
C TYR A 95 -11.17 -0.06 -16.64
N TYR A 96 -11.96 -1.13 -16.81
CA TYR A 96 -12.69 -1.83 -15.74
C TYR A 96 -13.79 -0.99 -15.08
N ARG A 97 -14.37 -0.05 -15.84
CA ARG A 97 -15.48 0.77 -15.36
C ARG A 97 -16.76 -0.04 -15.19
N ALA A 98 -17.07 -0.93 -16.12
CA ALA A 98 -18.31 -1.72 -16.09
C ALA A 98 -18.20 -2.94 -15.17
N VAL A 99 -17.05 -3.63 -15.22
CA VAL A 99 -16.77 -4.84 -14.43
C VAL A 99 -15.42 -4.66 -13.75
N PRO A 100 -15.34 -4.76 -12.40
CA PRO A 100 -14.06 -4.70 -11.70
C PRO A 100 -13.10 -5.80 -12.16
N ALA A 101 -11.80 -5.49 -12.18
CA ALA A 101 -10.76 -6.48 -12.45
C ALA A 101 -10.85 -7.65 -11.46
N THR A 102 -10.63 -8.86 -11.97
CA THR A 102 -10.60 -10.10 -11.19
C THR A 102 -9.17 -10.60 -11.07
N PRO A 103 -8.86 -11.60 -10.21
CA PRO A 103 -7.52 -12.19 -10.13
C PRO A 103 -6.97 -12.68 -11.47
N ARG A 104 -7.83 -13.07 -12.41
CA ARG A 104 -7.43 -13.56 -13.74
C ARG A 104 -6.90 -12.45 -14.66
N ASP A 105 -7.20 -11.21 -14.30
CA ASP A 105 -6.78 -10.02 -15.03
C ASP A 105 -5.47 -9.46 -14.49
N VAL A 106 -5.01 -9.92 -13.34
CA VAL A 106 -3.80 -9.44 -12.67
C VAL A 106 -2.59 -10.23 -13.17
N PHE A 107 -1.63 -9.54 -13.78
CA PHE A 107 -0.34 -10.13 -14.14
C PHE A 107 0.65 -10.09 -12.98
N LEU A 108 0.67 -8.98 -12.23
CA LEU A 108 1.61 -8.76 -11.13
C LEU A 108 1.01 -7.75 -10.13
N VAL A 109 1.30 -7.99 -8.86
CA VAL A 109 1.10 -7.04 -7.76
C VAL A 109 2.46 -6.77 -7.14
N ILE A 110 2.72 -5.51 -6.80
CA ILE A 110 3.97 -5.05 -6.18
C ILE A 110 3.59 -4.20 -4.97
N GLU A 111 4.20 -4.52 -3.83
CA GLU A 111 4.21 -3.68 -2.63
C GLU A 111 5.63 -3.18 -2.42
N VAL A 112 5.75 -1.89 -2.11
CA VAL A 112 7.00 -1.28 -1.68
C VAL A 112 7.00 -1.27 -0.16
N ALA A 113 8.10 -1.72 0.44
CA ALA A 113 8.27 -1.68 1.88
C ALA A 113 9.60 -0.99 2.20
N ASP A 114 9.57 -0.02 3.11
CA ASP A 114 10.78 0.45 3.75
C ASP A 114 11.27 -0.65 4.72
N ALA A 115 12.53 -1.05 4.58
CA ALA A 115 13.12 -2.11 5.40
C ALA A 115 13.22 -1.75 6.90
N ASP A 116 12.93 -0.49 7.26
CA ASP A 116 12.93 0.02 8.63
C ASP A 116 11.54 0.02 9.29
N VAL A 117 10.51 -0.50 8.62
CA VAL A 117 9.18 -0.68 9.24
C VAL A 117 9.18 -2.01 9.98
N ASP A 118 9.26 -1.95 11.31
CA ASP A 118 8.81 -3.03 12.18
C ASP A 118 7.37 -3.37 11.78
N TYR A 119 7.20 -4.43 10.99
CA TYR A 119 5.91 -5.07 10.82
C TYR A 119 5.46 -5.44 12.24
N PRO A 120 4.33 -4.93 12.78
CA PRO A 120 3.87 -5.37 14.08
C PRO A 120 3.73 -6.89 13.99
N ASP A 121 4.56 -7.54 14.80
CA ASP A 121 4.76 -8.97 14.86
C ASP A 121 3.40 -9.66 14.70
N MET A 122 3.16 -10.31 13.56
CA MET A 122 2.05 -11.25 13.39
C MET A 122 2.35 -12.54 14.18
N ALA A 123 2.88 -12.37 15.39
CA ALA A 123 2.93 -13.40 16.39
C ALA A 123 1.48 -13.69 16.78
N GLY A 124 0.99 -14.86 16.36
CA GLY A 124 -0.08 -15.51 17.09
C GLY A 124 0.26 -15.60 18.59
N PRO A 125 -0.70 -15.99 19.45
CA PRO A 125 -0.50 -15.99 20.90
C PRO A 125 0.82 -16.68 21.26
N GLU A 126 1.65 -15.94 22.02
CA GLU A 126 3.04 -16.26 22.40
C GLU A 126 3.32 -17.77 22.45
N THR A 127 4.06 -18.27 21.46
CA THR A 127 4.82 -19.50 21.67
C THR A 127 6.10 -19.11 22.41
N ASP A 128 6.23 -19.62 23.63
CA ASP A 128 7.37 -19.48 24.55
C ASP A 128 8.72 -19.41 23.80
N PRO A 129 9.47 -18.29 23.88
CA PRO A 129 10.69 -18.15 23.10
C PRO A 129 11.82 -19.02 23.66
N LEU A 130 12.35 -19.91 22.82
CA LEU A 130 13.58 -20.65 23.10
C LEU A 130 14.74 -19.70 23.47
N PRO A 131 15.65 -20.10 24.38
CA PRO A 131 16.65 -19.20 24.93
C PRO A 131 17.68 -18.76 23.87
N ARG A 132 17.93 -17.44 23.80
CA ARG A 132 18.93 -16.84 22.90
C ARG A 132 20.36 -17.09 23.40
N LEU A 133 21.22 -17.57 22.50
CA LEU A 133 22.67 -17.70 22.74
C LEU A 133 23.36 -16.32 22.66
N PRO A 134 24.42 -16.06 23.46
CA PRO A 134 25.03 -14.75 23.52
C PRO A 134 26.06 -14.50 22.41
N GLY A 135 25.87 -13.39 21.69
CA GLY A 135 26.97 -12.47 21.34
C GLY A 135 27.39 -12.37 19.87
N ARG A 136 27.21 -11.17 19.28
CA ARG A 136 28.33 -10.39 18.72
C ARG A 136 27.91 -8.94 18.52
N ARG A 137 28.66 -8.01 19.11
CA ARG A 137 28.56 -6.56 18.85
C ARG A 137 29.30 -6.26 17.55
N SER A 138 28.68 -5.50 16.64
CA SER A 138 29.37 -4.79 15.57
C SER A 138 29.23 -3.27 15.79
N ARG A 139 30.35 -2.57 15.60
CA ARG A 139 30.56 -1.13 15.81
C ARG A 139 30.29 -0.36 14.51
N GLY A 140 29.54 0.75 14.58
CA GLY A 140 29.63 2.02 13.79
C GLY A 140 29.71 1.99 12.25
N PRO A 141 29.74 3.15 11.53
CA PRO A 141 30.01 4.50 12.04
C PRO A 141 29.11 5.66 11.52
N SER A 142 29.17 6.78 12.26
CA SER A 142 29.28 8.20 11.87
C SER A 142 28.26 8.91 10.97
N ALA A 143 27.98 10.14 11.38
CA ALA A 143 27.12 11.16 10.81
C ALA A 143 27.46 11.59 9.37
N VAL A 144 26.41 12.02 8.63
CA VAL A 144 26.49 13.01 7.55
C VAL A 144 25.31 13.98 7.69
N GLN A 145 25.62 15.24 7.98
CA GLN A 145 24.73 16.39 7.84
C GLN A 145 24.62 16.72 6.33
N SER A 146 23.41 16.92 5.81
CA SER A 146 23.20 17.43 4.44
C SER A 146 22.65 18.87 4.47
N PRO A 147 23.27 19.83 3.77
CA PRO A 147 22.84 21.22 3.70
C PRO A 147 22.23 21.55 2.33
N ILE A 148 20.92 21.73 2.22
CA ILE A 148 20.29 22.34 1.03
C ILE A 148 19.06 23.15 1.47
N ASP A 149 19.28 24.43 1.78
CA ASP A 149 18.21 25.43 1.90
C ASP A 149 18.78 26.76 1.38
N THR A 150 18.88 26.89 0.06
CA THR A 150 19.05 28.16 -0.67
C THR A 150 18.79 27.88 -2.15
N MET A 151 17.63 28.33 -2.67
CA MET A 151 17.43 28.92 -4.01
C MET A 151 15.92 28.88 -4.34
N LEU A 152 15.44 29.97 -4.95
CA LEU A 152 14.06 30.31 -5.35
C LEU A 152 13.27 30.97 -4.20
N GLY A 153 13.30 32.30 -4.01
CA GLY A 153 13.26 33.36 -5.02
C GLY A 153 11.81 33.84 -5.15
N GLY A 154 11.47 34.88 -4.37
CA GLY A 154 10.11 35.36 -4.20
C GLY A 154 9.48 36.03 -5.42
N SER A 155 8.15 35.90 -5.44
CA SER A 155 7.15 36.93 -5.77
C SER A 155 7.35 37.81 -7.01
N GLY A 156 6.47 37.63 -8.00
CA GLY A 156 6.25 38.62 -9.06
C GLY A 156 5.19 38.20 -10.08
N PHE A 157 3.93 38.04 -9.66
CA PHE A 157 2.80 37.96 -10.60
C PHE A 157 2.31 39.38 -10.91
N ALA A 158 2.51 39.84 -12.14
CA ALA A 158 1.84 41.00 -12.70
C ALA A 158 0.89 40.52 -13.82
N GLY A 159 -0.40 40.80 -13.67
CA GLY A 159 -1.42 40.52 -14.68
C GLY A 159 -1.43 41.57 -15.81
N PRO A 160 -2.13 41.30 -16.92
CA PRO A 160 -2.06 42.14 -18.11
C PRO A 160 -3.09 43.29 -18.08
N ALA A 161 -2.68 44.43 -18.65
CA ALA A 161 -3.54 45.43 -19.30
C ALA A 161 -2.76 46.01 -20.48
#